data_AF-A0A842TCY5-F1
#
_entry.id   AF-A0A842TCY5-F1
#
_cell.length_a   1.000
_cell.length_b   1.000
_cell.length_c   1.000
_cell.angle_alpha   90.00
_cell.angle_beta   90.00
_cell.angle_gamma   90.00
#
_symmetry.space_group_name_H-M   'P 1'
#
loop_
_entity.id
_entity.type
_entity.pdbx_description
1 polymer ?
#
loop_
_entity_poly.entity_id
_entity_poly.type
_entity_poly.pdbx_seq_one_letter_code
_entity_poly.pdbx_strand_id
1 'polypeptide(L)'
;MTNNNGMSGLDQTVYDLSSTQPVTGSIVPYRNTELTMTLELEAQSLEGDVEELLIWTDSISNTIWQPFTEYVALPLSEEYFVQFRDDADSVSDVITAYSDPLASPPELRVIFLPLILR
;
A
#
# COMPACT_ATOMS: atom_id res chain seq x y z
N MET A 1 45.85 38.01 -7.14
CA MET A 1 45.83 37.94 -8.62
C MET A 1 46.43 36.58 -8.95
N THR A 2 45.73 35.58 -9.48
CA THR A 2 44.49 35.55 -10.26
C THR A 2 43.87 34.16 -10.11
N ASN A 3 42.54 34.14 -10.10
CA ASN A 3 41.66 32.99 -10.01
C ASN A 3 41.68 32.19 -11.33
N ASN A 4 41.23 30.92 -11.33
CA ASN A 4 40.05 30.50 -12.12
C ASN A 4 39.83 28.97 -12.20
N ASN A 5 38.54 28.63 -12.13
CA ASN A 5 37.81 27.47 -12.67
C ASN A 5 37.91 26.16 -11.87
N GLY A 6 36.83 25.51 -11.42
CA GLY A 6 35.39 25.71 -11.68
C GLY A 6 34.72 24.35 -11.86
N MET A 7 33.53 24.16 -11.24
CA MET A 7 32.56 23.07 -11.45
C MET A 7 33.09 21.63 -11.19
N SER A 8 32.35 20.66 -10.69
CA SER A 8 30.94 20.44 -10.39
C SER A 8 30.95 19.21 -9.49
N GLY A 9 30.29 19.23 -8.34
CA GLY A 9 29.09 18.41 -8.21
C GLY A 9 29.34 16.93 -8.48
N LEU A 10 29.88 16.22 -7.48
CA LEU A 10 29.56 14.81 -7.27
C LEU A 10 29.02 14.73 -5.85
N ASP A 11 27.83 15.29 -5.67
CA ASP A 11 26.92 14.83 -4.64
C ASP A 11 26.61 13.38 -5.01
N GLN A 12 27.42 12.45 -4.50
CA GLN A 12 27.11 11.04 -4.62
C GLN A 12 25.93 10.80 -3.70
N THR A 13 24.73 11.04 -4.24
CA THR A 13 23.52 10.42 -3.74
C THR A 13 23.78 8.93 -3.78
N VAL A 14 24.19 8.36 -2.65
CA VAL A 14 24.17 6.93 -2.43
C VAL A 14 22.70 6.57 -2.52
N TYR A 15 22.27 6.14 -3.70
CA TYR A 15 21.04 5.39 -3.82
C TYR A 15 21.30 4.08 -3.07
N ASP A 16 20.88 4.02 -1.82
CA ASP A 16 20.76 2.76 -1.10
C ASP A 16 19.69 1.93 -1.82
N LEU A 17 20.12 1.11 -2.78
CA LEU A 17 19.26 0.30 -3.64
C LEU A 17 19.13 -1.14 -3.15
N SER A 18 19.22 -1.42 -1.85
CA SER A 18 18.71 -2.68 -1.30
C SER A 18 18.75 -2.71 0.23
N SER A 19 17.99 -1.84 0.88
CA SER A 19 17.36 -2.29 2.13
C SER A 19 16.39 -3.40 1.73
N THR A 20 16.84 -4.65 1.81
CA THR A 20 15.93 -5.78 1.64
C THR A 20 15.09 -5.81 2.90
N GLN A 21 13.85 -5.34 2.80
CA GLN A 21 12.94 -5.34 3.92
C GLN A 21 12.62 -6.80 4.29
N PRO A 22 12.83 -7.21 5.56
CA PRO A 22 12.70 -8.61 5.96
C PRO A 22 11.26 -9.11 5.81
N VAL A 23 10.27 -8.23 6.03
CA VAL A 23 8.84 -8.54 5.89
C VAL A 23 8.20 -7.57 4.90
N THR A 24 7.49 -8.11 3.90
CA THR A 24 6.74 -7.31 2.92
C THR A 24 5.31 -7.83 2.79
N GLY A 25 4.42 -7.02 2.21
CA GLY A 25 3.05 -7.45 1.98
C GLY A 25 2.27 -6.48 1.10
N SER A 26 0.98 -6.75 0.96
CA SER A 26 0.04 -5.94 0.22
C SER A 26 -1.34 -5.98 0.88
N ILE A 27 -2.13 -4.96 0.57
CA ILE A 27 -3.49 -4.77 1.05
C ILE A 27 -4.33 -4.34 -0.16
N VAL A 28 -5.46 -5.03 -0.37
CA VAL A 28 -6.38 -4.75 -1.48
C VAL A 28 -7.81 -4.61 -0.92
N PRO A 29 -8.54 -3.53 -1.25
CA PRO A 29 -9.97 -3.45 -0.99
C PRO A 29 -10.72 -4.56 -1.74
N TYR A 30 -11.33 -5.49 -1.01
CA TYR A 30 -11.98 -6.67 -1.58
C TYR A 30 -13.50 -6.47 -1.74
N ARG A 31 -14.17 -6.02 -0.67
CA ARG A 31 -15.63 -5.84 -0.67
C ARG A 31 -16.06 -4.81 0.36
N ASN A 32 -16.93 -3.88 -0.02
CA ASN A 32 -17.55 -2.95 0.91
C ASN A 32 -19.04 -3.23 1.17
N THR A 33 -19.51 -2.70 2.29
CA THR A 33 -20.92 -2.43 2.58
C THR A 33 -21.11 -0.94 2.81
N GLU A 34 -22.29 -0.50 3.23
CA GLU A 34 -22.52 0.89 3.64
C GLU A 34 -21.66 1.33 4.84
N LEU A 35 -21.19 0.39 5.67
CA LEU A 35 -20.53 0.70 6.95
C LEU A 35 -19.15 0.05 7.11
N THR A 36 -18.77 -0.91 6.27
CA THR A 36 -17.54 -1.69 6.45
C THR A 36 -16.81 -1.92 5.14
N MET A 37 -15.48 -1.98 5.20
CA MET A 37 -14.62 -2.48 4.13
C MET A 37 -13.99 -3.80 4.56
N THR A 38 -14.08 -4.81 3.70
CA THR A 38 -13.29 -6.04 3.79
C THR A 38 -12.04 -5.84 2.95
N LEU A 39 -10.88 -6.03 3.58
CA LEU A 39 -9.58 -5.96 2.95
C LEU A 39 -9.04 -7.38 2.79
N GLU A 40 -8.44 -7.65 1.65
CA GLU A 40 -7.61 -8.82 1.38
C GLU A 40 -6.14 -8.46 1.61
N LEU A 41 -5.42 -9.35 2.28
CA LEU A 41 -4.08 -9.13 2.81
C LEU A 41 -3.17 -10.28 2.39
N GLU A 42 -2.01 -9.93 1.88
CA GLU A 42 -0.95 -10.90 1.58
C GLU A 42 0.35 -10.41 2.22
N ALA A 43 1.13 -11.31 2.80
CA ALA A 43 2.40 -10.97 3.42
C ALA A 43 3.41 -12.12 3.27
N GLN A 44 4.69 -11.77 3.25
CA GLN A 44 5.81 -12.70 3.16
C GLN A 44 6.97 -12.20 4.02
N SER A 45 7.72 -13.11 4.61
CA SER A 45 8.99 -12.82 5.30
C SER A 45 10.15 -13.59 4.67
N LEU A 46 11.34 -13.04 4.79
CA LEU A 46 12.61 -13.67 4.40
C LEU A 46 13.20 -14.54 5.52
N GLU A 47 12.80 -14.30 6.77
CA GLU A 47 13.37 -14.95 7.95
C GLU A 47 12.44 -15.97 8.61
N GLY A 48 11.16 -16.03 8.19
CA GLY A 48 10.20 -16.99 8.73
C GLY A 48 8.78 -16.80 8.18
N ASP A 49 7.79 -17.17 9.00
CA ASP A 49 6.37 -17.01 8.71
C ASP A 49 5.83 -15.69 9.28
N VAL A 50 4.90 -15.05 8.58
CA VAL A 50 4.19 -13.86 9.11
C VAL A 50 3.11 -14.32 10.08
N GLU A 51 3.27 -14.01 11.37
CA GLU A 51 2.38 -14.48 12.42
C GLU A 51 1.35 -13.43 12.86
N GLU A 52 1.68 -12.15 12.73
CA GLU A 52 0.86 -11.06 13.25
C GLU A 52 0.71 -9.90 12.26
N LEU A 53 -0.38 -9.15 12.44
CA LEU A 53 -0.63 -7.89 11.76
C LEU A 53 -1.12 -6.83 12.74
N LEU A 54 -0.79 -5.58 12.46
CA LEU A 54 -1.36 -4.39 13.08
C LEU A 54 -2.12 -3.64 11.99
N ILE A 55 -3.40 -3.38 12.19
CA ILE A 55 -4.26 -2.74 11.18
C ILE A 55 -5.13 -1.66 11.80
N TRP A 56 -5.28 -0.55 11.07
CA TRP A 56 -6.04 0.61 11.52
C TRP A 56 -6.50 1.46 10.33
N THR A 57 -7.29 2.50 10.62
CA THR A 57 -7.80 3.45 9.63
C THR A 57 -7.37 4.88 9.97
N ASP A 58 -7.58 5.82 9.07
CA ASP A 58 -7.37 7.26 9.32
C ASP A 58 -8.32 7.80 10.41
N SER A 59 -9.47 7.17 10.58
CA SER A 59 -10.48 7.53 11.57
C SER A 59 -10.30 6.84 12.93
N ILE A 60 -9.64 5.68 12.98
CA ILE A 60 -9.49 4.86 14.18
C ILE A 60 -8.06 4.35 14.25
N SER A 61 -7.29 4.85 15.22
CA SER A 61 -5.96 4.32 15.52
C SER A 61 -6.04 2.98 16.25
N ASN A 62 -5.03 2.15 16.05
CA ASN A 62 -4.86 0.89 16.76
C ASN A 62 -3.38 0.66 17.06
N THR A 63 -3.08 0.04 18.20
CA THR A 63 -1.72 -0.34 18.62
C THR A 63 -1.63 -1.81 19.02
N ILE A 64 -2.69 -2.58 18.81
CA ILE A 64 -2.80 -3.98 19.19
C ILE A 64 -2.43 -4.84 17.99
N TRP A 65 -1.33 -5.57 18.11
CA TRP A 65 -0.98 -6.68 17.21
C TRP A 65 -1.95 -7.83 17.40
N GLN A 66 -2.42 -8.39 16.29
CA GLN A 66 -3.35 -9.52 16.27
C GLN A 66 -2.82 -10.61 15.32
N PRO A 67 -3.25 -11.87 15.49
CA PRO A 67 -2.85 -12.94 14.58
C PRO A 67 -3.14 -12.60 13.12
N PHE A 68 -2.23 -12.99 12.24
CA PHE A 68 -2.38 -12.77 10.80
C PHE A 68 -3.62 -13.48 10.26
N THR A 69 -4.33 -12.80 9.36
CA THR A 69 -5.48 -13.33 8.61
C THR A 69 -5.50 -12.69 7.23
N GLU A 70 -5.86 -13.48 6.22
CA GLU A 70 -5.94 -13.03 4.82
C GLU A 70 -7.06 -12.01 4.59
N TYR A 71 -8.10 -12.03 5.44
CA TYR A 71 -9.23 -11.11 5.33
C TYR A 71 -9.53 -10.42 6.66
N VAL A 72 -9.66 -9.10 6.62
CA VAL A 72 -10.07 -8.28 7.78
C VAL A 72 -11.19 -7.33 7.39
N ALA A 73 -12.21 -7.23 8.25
CA ALA A 73 -13.27 -6.24 8.12
C ALA A 73 -13.03 -5.06 9.08
N LEU A 74 -12.99 -3.85 8.53
CA LEU A 74 -12.87 -2.59 9.28
C LEU A 74 -14.05 -1.66 8.99
N PRO A 75 -14.33 -0.68 9.87
CA PRO A 75 -15.22 0.42 9.54
C PRO A 75 -14.81 1.09 8.23
N LEU A 76 -15.80 1.47 7.42
CA LEU A 76 -15.55 2.17 6.16
C LEU A 76 -14.83 3.50 6.44
N SER A 77 -13.65 3.65 5.85
CA SER A 77 -12.74 4.80 5.97
C SER A 77 -12.09 5.10 4.62
N GLU A 78 -11.50 6.29 4.46
CA GLU A 78 -10.81 6.66 3.21
C GLU A 78 -9.48 5.94 3.06
N GLU A 79 -8.75 5.77 4.18
CA GLU A 79 -7.44 5.14 4.21
C GLU A 79 -7.39 3.99 5.21
N TYR A 80 -6.68 2.94 4.82
CA TYR A 80 -6.40 1.76 5.63
C TYR A 80 -4.90 1.55 5.69
N PHE A 81 -4.40 1.23 6.87
CA PHE A 81 -2.99 1.04 7.12
C PHE A 81 -2.76 -0.33 7.73
N VAL A 82 -1.70 -1.00 7.30
CA VAL A 82 -1.28 -2.28 7.86
C VAL A 82 0.24 -2.33 8.04
N GLN A 83 0.66 -3.01 9.10
CA GLN A 83 2.01 -3.54 9.26
C GLN A 83 1.93 -5.03 9.56
N PHE A 84 2.94 -5.77 9.11
CA PHE A 84 3.08 -7.21 9.35
C PHE A 84 4.28 -7.47 10.24
N ARG A 85 4.21 -8.52 11.06
CA ARG A 85 5.30 -9.00 11.90
C ARG A 85 5.47 -10.50 11.77
N ASP A 86 6.71 -10.94 11.63
CA ASP A 86 7.08 -12.36 11.57
C ASP A 86 7.46 -12.93 12.94
N ASP A 87 7.73 -14.25 12.96
CA ASP A 87 8.16 -15.01 14.15
C ASP A 87 9.54 -14.59 14.71
N ALA A 88 10.31 -13.82 13.93
CA ALA A 88 11.60 -13.24 14.31
C ALA A 88 11.48 -11.81 14.85
N ASP A 89 10.25 -11.31 15.08
CA ASP A 89 9.94 -9.94 15.50
C ASP A 89 10.34 -8.85 14.47
N SER A 90 10.60 -9.21 13.21
CA SER A 90 10.82 -8.25 12.14
C SER A 90 9.49 -7.63 11.69
N VAL A 91 9.48 -6.32 11.50
CA VAL A 91 8.26 -5.55 11.19
C VAL A 91 8.37 -4.90 9.81
N SER A 92 7.30 -4.97 9.04
CA SER A 92 7.21 -4.28 7.75
C SER A 92 7.09 -2.75 7.91
N ASP A 93 7.45 -2.02 6.86
CA ASP A 93 6.96 -0.65 6.65
C ASP A 93 5.42 -0.61 6.68
N VAL A 94 4.88 0.59 6.92
CA VAL A 94 3.43 0.84 6.87
C VAL A 94 2.97 0.78 5.41
N ILE A 95 2.03 -0.11 5.12
CA ILE A 95 1.42 -0.23 3.81
C ILE A 95 0.04 0.42 3.87
N THR A 96 -0.25 1.27 2.89
CA THR A 96 -1.51 2.04 2.80
C THR A 96 -2.34 1.58 1.62
N ALA A 97 -3.66 1.49 1.82
CA ALA A 97 -4.62 1.39 0.73
C ALA A 97 -5.78 2.38 0.92
N TYR A 98 -6.46 2.67 -0.19
CA TYR A 98 -7.56 3.64 -0.24
C TYR A 98 -8.88 2.91 -0.52
N SER A 99 -9.98 3.36 0.08
CA SER A 99 -11.32 2.77 -0.18
C SER A 99 -11.81 3.00 -1.61
N ASP A 100 -11.39 4.10 -2.22
CA ASP A 100 -11.69 4.40 -3.61
C ASP A 100 -10.52 3.86 -4.46
N PRO A 101 -10.76 2.94 -5.40
CA PRO A 101 -9.75 2.55 -6.36
C PRO A 101 -9.49 3.76 -7.26
N LEU A 102 -8.62 4.70 -6.83
CA LEU A 102 -8.19 5.92 -7.54
C LEU A 102 -8.74 5.91 -8.95
N ALA A 103 -9.97 6.45 -9.11
CA ALA A 103 -10.77 6.18 -10.29
C ALA A 103 -9.89 6.36 -11.52
N SER A 104 -9.47 5.25 -12.15
CA SER A 104 -8.95 5.34 -13.49
C SER A 104 -10.05 6.08 -14.23
N PRO A 105 -9.77 7.24 -14.86
CA PRO A 105 -10.81 7.99 -15.54
C PRO A 105 -11.53 6.98 -16.44
N PRO A 106 -12.86 6.90 -16.36
CA PRO A 106 -13.60 5.86 -17.07
C PRO A 106 -13.13 5.88 -18.52
N GLU A 107 -12.66 4.75 -19.04
CA GLU A 107 -12.33 4.66 -20.46
C GLU A 107 -13.58 5.10 -21.23
N LEU A 108 -13.53 6.26 -21.87
CA LEU A 108 -14.60 6.76 -22.72
C LEU A 108 -14.69 5.82 -23.94
N ARG A 109 -15.48 4.76 -23.82
CA ARG A 109 -15.83 3.91 -24.96
C ARG A 109 -16.80 4.69 -25.83
N VAL A 110 -16.32 5.19 -26.97
CA VAL A 110 -17.18 5.77 -28.01
C VAL A 110 -18.00 4.63 -28.62
N ILE A 111 -19.26 4.51 -28.18
CA ILE A 111 -20.24 3.60 -28.79
C ILE A 111 -20.85 4.32 -29.98
N PHE A 112 -20.58 3.85 -31.20
CA PHE A 112 -21.32 4.28 -32.39
C PHE A 112 -22.64 3.50 -32.45
N LEU A 113 -23.75 4.16 -32.13
CA LEU A 113 -25.08 3.61 -32.40
C LEU A 113 -25.35 3.69 -33.91
N PRO A 114 -25.75 2.59 -34.58
CA PRO A 114 -26.16 2.66 -35.97
C PRO A 114 -27.44 3.49 -36.08
N LEU A 115 -27.35 4.63 -36.79
CA LEU A 115 -28.52 5.41 -37.15
C LEU A 115 -29.28 4.69 -38.26
N ILE A 116 -30.41 4.07 -37.93
CA ILE A 116 -31.34 3.56 -38.94
C ILE A 116 -32.23 4.74 -39.35
N LEU A 117 -31.94 5.34 -40.51
CA LEU A 117 -32.85 6.26 -41.20
C LEU A 117 -33.97 5.43 -41.84
N ARG A 118 -35.23 5.74 -41.51
CA ARG A 118 -36.43 5.22 -42.20
C ARG A 118 -37.03 6.30 -43.08
#